data_AF-A0A7G1IMK5-F1
#
_entry.id   AF-A0A7G1IMK5-F1
#
_cell.length_a   1.000
_cell.length_b   1.000
_cell.length_c   1.000
_cell.angle_alpha   90.00
_cell.angle_beta   90.00
_cell.angle_gamma   90.00
#
_symmetry.space_group_name_H-M   'P 1'
#
loop_
_entity.id
_entity.type
_entity.pdbx_description
1 polymer ?
#
loop_
_entity_poly.entity_id
_entity_poly.type
_entity_poly.pdbx_seq_one_letter_code
_entity_poly.pdbx_strand_id
1 'polypeptide(L)' 'MGLAANGQAGVENVLDILRGGIDSALMGLGHSSVQDLRPDDIIVPAGFARELGV' A
#
# COMPACT_ATOMS: atom_id res chain seq x y z
N MET A 1 -12.61 -11.93 18.50
CA MET A 1 -12.13 -13.10 17.74
C MET A 1 -11.90 -12.66 16.31
N GLY A 2 -10.68 -12.86 15.82
CA GLY A 2 -10.10 -12.13 14.68
C GLY A 2 -10.71 -12.41 13.31
N LEU A 3 -10.36 -11.56 12.35
CA LEU A 3 -10.82 -11.46 10.97
C LEU A 3 -10.85 -12.76 10.14
N ALA A 4 -10.26 -13.86 10.64
CA ALA A 4 -10.34 -15.19 10.03
C ALA A 4 -11.58 -16.02 10.45
N ALA A 5 -12.42 -15.56 11.39
CA ALA A 5 -13.53 -16.34 11.93
C ALA A 5 -14.84 -16.30 11.10
N ASN A 6 -14.93 -15.51 10.01
CA ASN A 6 -16.16 -15.29 9.21
C ASN A 6 -16.09 -15.76 7.73
N GLY A 7 -15.07 -16.53 7.32
CA GLY A 7 -14.98 -17.04 5.93
C GLY A 7 -14.74 -15.96 4.86
N GLN A 8 -15.34 -16.13 3.67
CA GLN A 8 -15.18 -15.27 2.47
C GLN A 8 -15.40 -13.77 2.76
N ALA A 9 -16.46 -13.43 3.51
CA ALA A 9 -16.84 -12.05 3.79
C ALA A 9 -15.74 -11.26 4.56
N GLY A 10 -14.96 -11.96 5.41
CA GLY A 10 -13.83 -11.34 6.09
C GLY A 10 -12.69 -10.98 5.15
N VAL A 11 -12.42 -11.84 4.16
CA VAL A 11 -11.40 -11.61 3.13
C VAL A 11 -11.80 -10.48 2.20
N GLU A 12 -13.05 -10.47 1.72
CA GLU A 12 -13.60 -9.41 0.88
C GLU A 12 -13.47 -8.04 1.56
N ASN A 13 -13.85 -7.94 2.84
CA ASN A 13 -13.70 -6.71 3.60
C ASN A 13 -12.25 -6.22 3.68
N VAL A 14 -11.28 -7.12 3.87
CA VAL A 14 -9.85 -6.74 3.88
C VAL A 14 -9.41 -6.25 2.51
N LEU A 15 -9.79 -6.95 1.45
CA LEU A 15 -9.41 -6.59 0.07
C LEU A 15 -10.01 -5.24 -0.33
N ASP A 16 -11.24 -4.95 0.07
CA ASP A 16 -11.90 -3.67 -0.18
C ASP A 16 -11.21 -2.53 0.55
N ILE A 17 -10.82 -2.73 1.81
CA ILE A 17 -10.06 -1.75 2.58
C ILE A 17 -8.70 -1.47 1.92
N LEU A 18 -7.99 -2.53 1.52
CA LEU A 18 -6.69 -2.39 0.85
C LEU A 18 -6.82 -1.64 -0.48
N ARG A 19 -7.85 -1.95 -1.27
CA ARG A 19 -8.15 -1.24 -2.52
C ARG A 19 -8.45 0.23 -2.27
N GLY A 20 -9.35 0.54 -1.34
CA GLY A 20 -9.69 1.92 -1.00
C GLY A 20 -8.47 2.72 -0.50
N GLY A 21 -7.58 2.07 0.25
CA GLY A 21 -6.30 2.66 0.67
C GLY A 21 -5.37 2.99 -0.50
N ILE A 22 -5.23 2.05 -1.45
CA ILE A 22 -4.43 2.26 -2.67
C ILE A 22 -4.98 3.42 -3.50
N ASP A 23 -6.30 3.44 -3.74
CA ASP A 23 -6.95 4.50 -4.53
C ASP A 23 -6.77 5.88 -3.87
N SER A 24 -6.89 5.94 -2.54
CA SER A 24 -6.66 7.18 -1.77
C SER A 24 -5.21 7.64 -1.87
N ALA A 25 -4.24 6.72 -1.82
CA ALA A 25 -2.83 7.04 -1.95
C ALA A 25 -2.48 7.56 -3.35
N LEU A 26 -2.97 6.90 -4.40
CA LEU A 26 -2.78 7.34 -5.78
C LEU A 26 -3.39 8.73 -6.01
N MET A 27 -4.61 8.98 -5.49
CA MET A 27 -5.24 10.29 -5.53
C MET A 27 -4.38 11.36 -4.84
N GLY A 28 -3.84 11.06 -3.65
CA GLY A 28 -2.96 11.97 -2.92
C GLY A 28 -1.65 12.29 -3.64
N LEU A 29 -1.15 11.35 -4.45
CA LEU A 29 0.04 11.51 -5.29
C LEU A 29 -0.26 12.14 -6.67
N GLY A 30 -1.53 12.29 -7.03
CA GLY A 30 -1.94 12.77 -8.35
C GLY A 30 -1.77 11.74 -9.48
N HIS A 31 -1.71 10.45 -9.14
CA HIS A 31 -1.55 9.34 -10.09
C HIS A 31 -2.89 8.67 -10.41
N SER A 32 -3.01 8.17 -11.64
CA SER A 32 -4.21 7.47 -12.13
C SER A 32 -4.08 5.95 -12.05
N SER A 33 -2.85 5.45 -11.98
CA SER A 33 -2.50 4.04 -12.02
C SER A 33 -1.31 3.75 -11.11
N VAL A 34 -1.27 2.53 -10.57
CA VAL A 34 -0.08 2.02 -9.85
C VAL A 34 1.16 1.97 -10.74
N GLN A 35 0.98 1.93 -12.07
CA GLN A 35 2.09 1.96 -13.03
C GLN A 35 2.71 3.35 -13.19
N ASP A 36 2.03 4.39 -12.69
CA ASP A 36 2.53 5.76 -12.72
C ASP A 36 3.51 6.03 -11.56
N LEU A 37 3.60 5.12 -10.57
CA LEU A 37 4.46 5.26 -9.40
C LEU A 37 5.94 5.23 -9.78
N ARG A 38 6.71 6.17 -9.23
CA ARG A 38 8.15 6.35 -9.48
C ARG A 38 8.90 6.47 -8.15
N PRO A 39 10.23 6.24 -8.14
CA PRO A 39 11.06 6.45 -6.95
C PRO A 39 10.93 7.86 -6.35
N ASP A 40 10.66 8.86 -7.19
CA ASP A 40 10.52 10.26 -6.77
C ASP A 40 9.27 10.51 -5.90
N ASP A 41 8.29 9.60 -5.91
CA ASP A 41 7.09 9.66 -5.05
C ASP A 41 7.41 9.28 -3.58
N ILE A 42 8.62 8.80 -3.30
CA ILE A 42 9.02 8.26 -2.00
C ILE A 42 10.10 9.16 -1.39
N ILE A 43 9.82 9.67 -0.20
CA ILE A 43 10.84 10.30 0.64
C ILE A 43 11.56 9.20 1.42
N VAL A 44 12.87 9.06 1.20
CA VAL A 44 13.73 8.14 1.98
C VAL A 44 14.56 8.95 2.97
N PRO A 45 14.23 8.92 4.28
CA PRO A 45 14.99 9.64 5.28
C PRO A 45 16.42 9.11 5.44
N ALA A 46 17.32 9.96 5.93
CA ALA A 46 18.67 9.55 6.28
C ALA A 46 18.65 8.40 7.30
N GLY A 47 19.41 7.33 7.02
CA GLY A 47 19.48 6.13 7.87
C GLY A 47 18.32 5.14 7.70
N PHE A 48 17.35 5.40 6.82
CA PHE A 48 16.26 4.45 6.53
C PHE A 48 16.72 3.27 5.68
N ALA A 49 17.53 3.54 4.65
CA ALA A 49 18.00 2.51 3.75
C ALA A 49 19.11 1.66 4.40
N ARG A 50 19.03 0.34 4.23
CA ARG A 50 20.12 -0.58 4.52
C ARG A 50 20.65 -1.13 3.20
N GLU A 51 21.90 -0.82 2.88
CA GLU A 51 22.55 -1.40 1.72
C GLU A 51 22.79 -2.90 1.96
N LEU A 52 22.38 -3.73 1.01
CA LEU A 52 22.63 -5.17 1.03
C LEU A 52 24.06 -5.42 0.53
N GLY A 53 24.89 -6.09 1.34
CA GLY A 53 26.23 -6.53 0.92
C GLY A 53 27.41 -5.63 1.29
N VAL A 54 27.22 -4.71 2.24
CA VAL A 54 28.31 -4.00 2.94
C VAL A 54 28.87 -4.85 4.06
#